data_AF-A0A2E7HP88-F1
#
_entry.id   AF-A0A2E7HP88-F1
#
_cell.length_a   1.000
_cell.length_b   1.000
_cell.length_c   1.000
_cell.angle_alpha   90.00
_cell.angle_beta   90.00
_cell.angle_gamma   90.00
#
_symmetry.space_group_name_H-M   'P 1'
#
loop_
_entity.id
_entity.type
_entity.pdbx_description
1 polymer ?
#
loop_
_entity_poly.entity_id
_entity_poly.type
_entity_poly.pdbx_seq_one_letter_code
_entity_poly.pdbx_strand_id
1 'polypeptide(L)'
;MLVKPQVIFWYKIFCGVMAVVYLLLFLGGIFLISGGAQDEEIFINGIVFCLLGPPFFIAFGLGLMWDEKPWHWIYGLVLICLTLTSCCCFPVSIPLLIYWLKPETKSYFDRQTEN
;
A
#
# COMPACT_ATOMS: atom_id res chain seq x y z
N MET A 1 -25.96 -10.04 10.73
CA MET A 1 -24.51 -10.13 10.97
C MET A 1 -23.81 -9.68 9.70
N LEU A 2 -23.22 -8.48 9.71
CA LEU A 2 -22.40 -8.01 8.59
C LEU A 2 -21.16 -8.89 8.52
N VAL A 3 -21.13 -9.83 7.58
CA VAL A 3 -19.94 -10.65 7.35
C VAL A 3 -18.90 -9.71 6.74
N LYS A 4 -17.88 -9.34 7.51
CA LYS A 4 -16.77 -8.52 7.01
C LYS A 4 -16.12 -9.29 5.85
N PRO A 5 -16.07 -8.74 4.63
CA PRO A 5 -15.54 -9.48 3.49
C PRO A 5 -14.07 -9.82 3.76
N GLN A 6 -13.69 -11.09 3.56
CA GLN A 6 -12.33 -11.58 3.80
C GLN A 6 -11.28 -10.80 2.99
N VAL A 7 -11.70 -10.17 1.91
CA VAL A 7 -10.91 -9.28 1.05
C VAL A 7 -10.32 -8.10 1.82
N ILE A 8 -11.06 -7.52 2.78
CA ILE A 8 -10.54 -6.41 3.60
C ILE A 8 -9.39 -6.87 4.48
N PHE A 9 -9.46 -8.09 5.01
CA PHE A 9 -8.38 -8.67 5.79
C PHE A 9 -7.12 -8.89 4.93
N TRP A 10 -7.26 -9.44 3.72
CA TRP A 10 -6.15 -9.58 2.77
C TRP A 10 -5.58 -8.24 2.33
N TYR A 11 -6.42 -7.24 2.13
CA TYR A 11 -6.00 -5.87 1.83
C TYR A 11 -5.17 -5.26 2.97
N LYS A 12 -5.56 -5.47 4.23
CA LYS A 12 -4.77 -5.00 5.37
C LYS A 12 -3.41 -5.69 5.47
N ILE A 13 -3.37 -7.01 5.26
CA ILE A 13 -2.10 -7.75 5.21
C ILE A 13 -1.23 -7.16 4.10
N PHE A 14 -1.80 -6.94 2.93
CA PHE A 14 -1.12 -6.36 1.78
C PHE A 14 -0.57 -4.96 2.09
N CYS A 15 -1.38 -4.05 2.65
CA CYS A 15 -0.93 -2.72 3.06
C CYS A 15 0.15 -2.77 4.14
N GLY A 16 0.03 -3.68 5.11
CA GLY A 16 1.04 -3.89 6.14
C GLY A 16 2.38 -4.37 5.57
N VAL A 17 2.35 -5.36 4.66
CA VAL A 17 3.54 -5.85 3.97
C VAL A 17 4.18 -4.75 3.15
N MET A 18 3.39 -3.99 2.37
CA MET A 18 3.92 -2.88 1.57
C MET A 18 4.51 -1.77 2.44
N ALA A 19 3.85 -1.41 3.55
CA ALA A 19 4.42 -0.46 4.50
C ALA A 19 5.78 -0.93 5.03
N VAL A 20 5.92 -2.21 5.40
CA VAL A 20 7.22 -2.76 5.82
C VAL A 20 8.26 -2.68 4.71
N VAL A 21 7.90 -3.00 3.46
CA VAL A 21 8.81 -2.89 2.31
C VAL A 21 9.30 -1.46 2.11
N TYR A 22 8.41 -0.46 2.12
CA TYR A 22 8.80 0.94 1.98
C TYR A 22 9.61 1.47 3.16
N LEU A 23 9.35 0.97 4.37
CA LEU A 23 10.15 1.27 5.54
C LEU A 23 11.57 0.67 5.42
N LEU A 24 11.70 -0.56 4.92
CA LEU A 24 13.00 -1.17 4.63
C LEU A 24 13.75 -0.43 3.52
N LEU A 25 13.06 0.03 2.47
CA LEU A 25 13.66 0.86 1.42
C LEU A 25 14.18 2.19 1.98
N PHE A 26 13.42 2.83 2.87
CA PHE A 26 13.86 4.05 3.55
C PHE A 26 15.12 3.80 4.41
N LEU A 27 15.11 2.76 5.25
CA LEU A 27 16.28 2.40 6.06
C LEU A 27 17.49 2.01 5.21
N GLY A 28 17.26 1.28 4.10
CA GLY A 28 18.28 0.95 3.12
C GLY A 28 18.87 2.20 2.45
N GLY A 29 18.03 3.19 2.10
CA GLY A 29 18.46 4.47 1.56
C GLY A 29 19.35 5.24 2.54
N ILE A 30 18.96 5.33 3.82
CA ILE A 30 19.79 5.93 4.88
C ILE A 30 21.13 5.18 4.99
N PHE A 31 21.11 3.85 5.02
CA PHE A 31 22.31 3.04 5.10
C PHE A 31 23.26 3.31 3.94
N LEU A 32 22.76 3.34 2.69
CA LEU A 32 23.55 3.63 1.49
C LEU A 32 24.17 5.03 1.51
N ILE A 33 23.45 6.05 1.98
CA ILE A 33 23.97 7.42 2.12
C ILE A 33 25.05 7.46 3.21
N SER A 34 24.79 6.82 4.36
CA SER A 34 25.70 6.84 5.52
C SER A 34 26.96 5.99 5.33
N GLY A 35 26.90 4.97 4.47
CA GLY A 35 28.01 4.05 4.17
C GLY A 35 29.13 4.66 3.33
N GLY A 36 29.03 5.95 2.95
CA GLY A 36 30.06 6.64 2.18
C GLY A 36 30.16 6.10 0.76
N ALA A 37 29.04 5.98 0.07
CA ALA A 37 28.99 5.60 -1.34
C ALA A 37 29.96 6.45 -2.17
N GLN A 38 31.00 5.81 -2.72
CA GLN A 38 31.95 6.48 -3.63
C GLN A 38 31.37 6.67 -5.03
N ASP A 39 30.38 5.85 -5.40
CA ASP A 39 29.65 5.96 -6.67
C ASP A 39 28.47 6.91 -6.55
N GLU A 40 28.44 7.90 -7.44
CA GLU A 40 27.39 8.92 -7.53
C GLU A 40 26.01 8.29 -7.78
N GLU A 41 25.94 7.18 -8.53
CA GLU A 41 24.71 6.42 -8.78
C GLU A 41 24.11 5.82 -7.51
N ILE A 42 24.95 5.29 -6.62
CA ILE A 42 24.51 4.70 -5.34
C ILE A 42 24.00 5.79 -4.41
N PHE A 43 24.67 6.95 -4.40
CA PHE A 43 24.25 8.11 -3.62
C PHE A 43 22.90 8.66 -4.11
N ILE A 44 22.72 8.82 -5.42
CA ILE A 44 21.46 9.26 -6.02
C ILE A 44 20.34 8.26 -5.70
N ASN A 45 20.58 6.95 -5.86
CA ASN A 45 19.60 5.92 -5.51
C ASN A 45 19.22 5.95 -4.02
N GLY A 46 20.19 6.18 -3.12
CA GLY A 46 19.94 6.36 -1.70
C GLY A 46 19.02 7.55 -1.41
N ILE A 47 19.24 8.69 -2.08
CA ILE A 47 18.37 9.88 -1.98
C ILE A 47 16.97 9.57 -2.49
N VAL A 48 16.85 8.91 -3.65
CA VAL A 48 15.56 8.53 -4.23
C VAL A 48 14.77 7.64 -3.28
N PHE A 49 15.40 6.63 -2.67
CA PHE A 49 14.74 5.77 -1.67
C PHE A 49 14.36 6.53 -0.40
N CYS A 50 15.19 7.47 0.05
CA CYS A 50 14.87 8.34 1.18
C CYS A 50 13.68 9.28 0.91
N LEU A 51 13.53 9.77 -0.32
CA LEU A 51 12.42 10.65 -0.71
C LEU A 51 11.12 9.90 -0.98
N LEU A 52 11.18 8.73 -1.62
CA LEU A 52 9.99 7.95 -1.97
C LEU A 52 9.50 7.07 -0.82
N GLY A 53 10.39 6.55 0.03
CA GLY A 53 10.03 5.64 1.13
C GLY A 53 8.98 6.21 2.09
N PRO A 54 9.18 7.40 2.70
CA PRO A 54 8.25 7.98 3.66
C PRO A 54 6.84 8.24 3.13
N PRO A 55 6.62 8.91 1.98
CA PRO A 55 5.27 9.15 1.49
C PRO A 55 4.52 7.86 1.17
N PHE A 56 5.21 6.84 0.61
CA PHE A 56 4.58 5.54 0.39
C PHE A 56 4.30 4.79 1.69
N PHE A 57 5.23 4.80 2.65
CA PHE A 57 5.00 4.24 3.98
C PHE A 57 3.76 4.84 4.64
N ILE A 58 3.63 6.17 4.60
CA ILE A 58 2.47 6.87 5.14
C ILE A 58 1.21 6.46 4.38
N ALA A 59 1.23 6.45 3.04
CA ALA A 59 0.06 6.06 2.24
C ALA A 59 -0.44 4.64 2.57
N PHE A 60 0.46 3.65 2.62
CA PHE A 60 0.09 2.29 2.99
C PHE A 60 -0.29 2.15 4.47
N GLY A 61 0.32 2.94 5.36
CA GLY A 61 -0.04 3.01 6.78
C GLY A 61 -1.46 3.56 7.00
N LEU A 62 -1.84 4.61 6.27
CA LEU A 62 -3.21 5.16 6.30
C LEU A 62 -4.23 4.13 5.77
N GLY A 63 -3.83 3.31 4.80
CA GLY A 63 -4.61 2.17 4.31
C GLY A 63 -4.93 1.14 5.40
N LEU A 64 -4.11 1.02 6.44
CA LEU A 64 -4.32 0.04 7.52
C LEU A 64 -5.34 0.50 8.57
N MET A 65 -5.43 1.83 8.78
CA MET A 65 -6.16 2.42 9.90
C MET A 65 -7.61 2.79 9.59
N TRP A 66 -7.98 2.99 8.33
CA TRP A 66 -9.31 3.51 7.97
C TRP A 66 -10.29 2.43 7.48
N ASP A 67 -10.98 1.73 8.39
CA ASP A 67 -11.96 0.70 7.97
C ASP A 67 -13.38 1.22 7.68
N GLU A 68 -13.71 2.42 8.13
CA GLU A 68 -15.11 2.78 8.39
C GLU A 68 -15.67 3.84 7.43
N LYS A 69 -14.88 4.33 6.48
CA LYS A 69 -15.30 5.43 5.59
C LYS A 69 -15.57 4.94 4.15
N PRO A 70 -16.63 5.45 3.48
CA PRO A 70 -16.95 5.10 2.08
C PRO A 70 -15.81 5.45 1.12
N TRP A 71 -15.08 6.54 1.40
CA TRP A 71 -13.92 6.98 0.64
C TRP A 71 -12.76 5.98 0.68
N HIS A 72 -12.73 5.09 1.68
CA HIS A 72 -11.68 4.09 1.80
C HIS A 72 -11.74 3.05 0.67
N TRP A 73 -12.92 2.78 0.12
CA TRP A 73 -13.04 1.90 -1.05
C TRP A 73 -12.25 2.44 -2.25
N ILE A 74 -12.37 3.74 -2.53
CA ILE A 74 -11.63 4.43 -3.59
C ILE A 74 -10.14 4.46 -3.25
N TYR A 75 -9.80 4.76 -1.98
CA TYR A 75 -8.41 4.80 -1.53
C TYR A 75 -7.69 3.45 -1.68
N GLY A 76 -8.34 2.36 -1.27
CA GLY A 76 -7.81 1.00 -1.45
C GLY A 76 -7.64 0.64 -2.92
N LEU A 77 -8.57 1.04 -3.78
CA LEU A 77 -8.44 0.86 -5.23
C LEU A 77 -7.21 1.60 -5.78
N VAL A 78 -7.01 2.87 -5.38
CA VAL A 78 -5.84 3.66 -5.79
C VAL A 78 -4.55 2.99 -5.32
N LEU A 79 -4.47 2.51 -4.08
CA LEU A 79 -3.28 1.83 -3.56
C LEU A 79 -2.99 0.52 -4.31
N ILE A 80 -4.00 -0.28 -4.63
CA ILE A 80 -3.84 -1.51 -5.42
C ILE A 80 -3.35 -1.15 -6.83
N CYS A 81 -3.96 -0.16 -7.49
CA CYS A 81 -3.49 0.33 -8.79
C CYS A 81 -2.06 0.87 -8.74
N LEU A 82 -1.67 1.52 -7.66
CA LEU A 82 -0.33 2.02 -7.50
C LEU A 82 0.69 0.88 -7.47
N THR A 83 0.37 -0.23 -6.80
CA THR A 83 1.25 -1.42 -6.80
C THR A 83 1.23 -2.19 -8.11
N LEU A 84 0.20 -2.03 -8.95
CA LEU A 84 0.21 -2.51 -10.33
C LEU A 84 1.19 -1.73 -11.22
N THR A 85 1.72 -0.59 -10.80
CA THR A 85 2.84 0.04 -11.53
C THR A 85 4.15 -0.73 -11.33
N SER A 86 4.26 -1.54 -10.27
CA SER A 86 5.39 -2.43 -10.02
C SER A 86 5.07 -3.84 -10.51
N CYS A 87 5.68 -4.26 -11.61
CA CYS A 87 5.50 -5.59 -12.21
C CYS A 87 5.72 -6.76 -11.22
N CYS A 88 6.52 -6.57 -10.17
CA CYS A 88 6.80 -7.60 -9.17
C CYS A 88 5.60 -7.99 -8.29
N CYS A 89 4.54 -7.16 -8.22
CA CYS A 89 3.40 -7.41 -7.34
C CYS A 89 2.15 -7.95 -8.05
N PHE A 90 2.19 -8.15 -9.36
CA PHE A 90 1.08 -8.67 -10.18
C PHE A 90 0.38 -9.93 -9.66
N PRO A 91 1.09 -10.99 -9.25
CA PRO A 91 0.40 -12.21 -8.81
C PRO A 91 -0.45 -12.00 -7.56
N VAL A 92 -0.17 -10.97 -6.75
CA VAL A 92 -0.92 -10.67 -5.53
C VAL A 92 -1.93 -9.55 -5.76
N SER A 93 -1.57 -8.51 -6.51
CA SER A 93 -2.42 -7.33 -6.73
C SER A 93 -3.60 -7.62 -7.67
N ILE A 94 -3.42 -8.47 -8.69
CA ILE A 94 -4.50 -8.84 -9.62
C ILE A 94 -5.67 -9.54 -8.92
N PRO A 95 -5.47 -10.65 -8.17
CA PRO A 95 -6.58 -11.29 -7.48
C PRO A 95 -7.20 -10.36 -6.44
N LEU A 96 -6.37 -9.59 -5.71
CA LEU A 96 -6.88 -8.63 -4.73
C LEU A 96 -7.77 -7.58 -5.38
N LEU A 97 -7.39 -7.06 -6.55
CA LEU A 97 -8.19 -6.10 -7.33
C LEU A 97 -9.52 -6.72 -7.77
N ILE A 98 -9.50 -7.94 -8.32
CA ILE A 98 -10.72 -8.64 -8.78
C ILE A 98 -11.72 -8.79 -7.63
N TYR A 99 -11.24 -9.19 -6.45
CA TYR A 99 -12.08 -9.33 -5.26
C TYR A 99 -12.51 -7.98 -4.67
N TRP A 100 -11.68 -6.93 -4.77
CA TRP A 100 -12.01 -5.58 -4.31
C TRP A 100 -13.10 -4.91 -5.17
N LEU A 101 -13.11 -5.19 -6.48
CA LEU A 101 -14.08 -4.66 -7.42
C LEU A 101 -15.47 -5.33 -7.33
N LYS A 102 -15.58 -6.48 -6.63
CA LYS A 102 -16.87 -7.16 -6.45
C LYS A 102 -17.88 -6.23 -5.77
N PRO A 103 -19.17 -6.29 -6.17
CA PRO A 103 -20.22 -5.45 -5.59
C PRO A 103 -20.43 -5.71 -4.09
N GLU A 104 -20.05 -6.89 -3.60
CA GLU A 104 -20.04 -7.24 -2.18
C GLU A 104 -19.16 -6.28 -1.36
N THR A 105 -17.93 -6.02 -1.82
CA THR A 105 -17.00 -5.11 -1.15
C THR A 105 -17.50 -3.66 -1.22
N LYS A 106 -18.00 -3.23 -2.39
CA LYS A 106 -18.54 -1.87 -2.56
C LYS A 106 -19.77 -1.63 -1.66
N SER A 107 -20.72 -2.58 -1.65
CA SER A 107 -21.93 -2.48 -0.81
C SER A 107 -21.64 -2.49 0.69
N TYR A 108 -20.55 -3.12 1.12
CA TYR A 108 -20.10 -3.05 2.52
C TYR A 108 -19.70 -1.61 2.91
N PHE A 109 -18.97 -0.90 2.05
CA PHE A 109 -18.58 0.50 2.29
C PHE A 109 -19.74 1.50 2.12
N ASP A 110 -20.66 1.23 1.20
CA ASP A 110 -21.84 2.08 0.92
C ASP A 110 -22.91 1.98 2.04
N ARG A 111 -23.07 0.80 2.66
CA ARG A 111 -23.99 0.64 3.80
C ARG A 111 -23.50 1.28 5.10
N GLN A 112 -22.22 1.67 5.18
CA GLN A 112 -21.67 2.39 6.32
C GLN A 112 -22.01 3.89 6.28
N THR A 113 -22.44 4.43 5.13
CA THR A 113 -22.88 5.83 5.03
C THR A 113 -24.34 6.08 5.38
N GLU A 114 -25.15 5.02 5.47
CA GLU A 114 -26.59 5.12 5.71
C GLU A 114 -26.98 5.03 7.19
N ASN A 115 -26.03 4.80 8.10
CA ASN A 115 -26.20 4.80 9.56
C ASN A 115 -25.52 6.00 10.21
#